data_AF-R0HUE5-F1
#
_entry.id   AF-R0HUE5-F1
#
_cell.length_a   1.000
_cell.length_b   1.000
_cell.length_c   1.000
_cell.angle_alpha   90.00
_cell.angle_beta   90.00
_cell.angle_gamma   90.00
#
_symmetry.space_group_name_H-M   'P 1'
#
loop_
_entity.id
_entity.type
_entity.pdbx_description
1 polymer ?
#
loop_
_entity_poly.entity_id
_entity_poly.type
_entity_poly.pdbx_seq_one_letter_code
_entity_poly.pdbx_strand_id
1 'polypeptide(L)'
;MSGTTMAEYEAALKIHLKIKSLDDDDLWEGFDWDETDKILSGEIKPKTLITTYLFGYTRQKPQKGTLIAEEMLSVFPNSKYMNRRRNSELGQVIKFAKKKGFTSLILAHTNNLGNDEIRIINLLNGASASFIFIELVPRIDIPNCAKPPSRRYPRLHVRGFDSPASVGTARMIQSLFPKVPHSRRPSRLRSIAWLEQQRNHVFFRHHRLCSEEVIGGERSSVSTQPQECGPRFTLKLMGVDRVSLDTGNMKLIGAADPDGG
;
A
#
# COMPACT_ATOMS: atom_id res chain seq x y z
N MET A 1 3.09 -42.52 -27.24
CA MET A 1 3.74 -41.20 -27.17
C MET A 1 2.63 -40.17 -27.09
N SER A 2 2.38 -39.64 -25.89
CA SER A 2 1.29 -38.69 -25.63
C SER A 2 1.68 -37.32 -26.17
N GLY A 3 1.06 -36.89 -27.26
CA GLY A 3 1.30 -35.58 -27.84
C GLY A 3 0.61 -34.52 -26.98
N THR A 4 1.41 -33.63 -26.37
CA THR A 4 0.92 -32.42 -25.70
C THR A 4 0.05 -31.65 -26.68
N THR A 5 -1.19 -31.36 -26.30
CA THR A 5 -2.15 -30.65 -27.15
C THR A 5 -1.71 -29.20 -27.36
N MET A 6 -2.09 -28.58 -28.49
CA MET A 6 -1.81 -27.16 -28.73
C MET A 6 -2.36 -26.25 -27.61
N ALA A 7 -3.46 -26.65 -26.96
CA ALA A 7 -4.01 -25.97 -25.79
C ALA A 7 -3.13 -26.10 -24.54
N GLU A 8 -2.48 -27.24 -24.31
CA GLU A 8 -1.51 -27.41 -23.23
C GLU A 8 -0.20 -26.65 -23.52
N TYR A 9 0.20 -26.53 -24.80
CA TYR A 9 1.33 -25.72 -25.23
C TYR A 9 1.06 -24.22 -25.09
N GLU A 10 -0.14 -23.74 -25.44
CA GLU A 10 -0.60 -22.37 -25.22
C GLU A 10 -0.75 -22.05 -23.72
N ALA A 11 -1.26 -23.00 -22.92
CA ALA A 11 -1.34 -22.87 -21.46
C ALA A 11 0.07 -22.81 -20.82
N ALA A 12 1.03 -23.59 -21.33
CA ALA A 12 2.42 -23.54 -20.89
C ALA A 12 3.17 -22.27 -21.36
N LEU A 13 2.78 -21.70 -22.52
CA LEU A 13 3.31 -20.43 -23.03
C LEU A 13 2.80 -19.22 -22.24
N LYS A 14 1.55 -19.22 -21.77
CA LYS A 14 1.01 -18.19 -20.86
C LYS A 14 1.74 -18.11 -19.53
N ILE A 15 2.18 -19.26 -18.97
CA ILE A 15 3.00 -19.32 -17.76
C ILE A 15 4.38 -18.64 -17.94
N HIS A 16 4.80 -18.41 -19.18
CA HIS A 16 6.06 -17.77 -19.56
C HIS A 16 5.92 -16.31 -20.01
N LEU A 17 4.77 -15.66 -19.82
CA LEU A 17 4.61 -14.22 -20.06
C LEU A 17 5.58 -13.46 -19.16
N LYS A 18 6.76 -13.14 -19.72
CA LYS A 18 7.67 -12.14 -19.21
C LYS A 18 6.93 -10.81 -19.40
N ILE A 19 6.04 -10.51 -18.48
CA ILE A 19 5.44 -9.19 -18.36
C ILE A 19 6.64 -8.21 -18.30
N LYS A 20 6.56 -7.14 -19.09
CA LYS A 20 7.65 -6.14 -19.17
C LYS A 20 7.14 -4.77 -18.76
N SER A 21 5.86 -4.52 -19.00
CA SER A 21 5.18 -3.26 -18.72
C SER A 21 4.28 -3.38 -17.49
N LEU A 22 4.05 -2.24 -16.83
CA LEU A 22 3.08 -2.09 -15.74
C LEU A 22 1.64 -1.89 -16.22
N ASP A 23 1.44 -1.64 -17.52
CA ASP A 23 0.11 -1.45 -18.12
C ASP A 23 -0.48 -2.75 -18.71
N ASP A 24 0.24 -3.87 -18.53
CA ASP A 24 -0.19 -5.18 -19.02
C ASP A 24 -1.36 -5.73 -18.19
N ASP A 25 -2.44 -6.16 -18.84
CA ASP A 25 -3.63 -6.69 -18.17
C ASP A 25 -3.33 -7.96 -17.36
N ASP A 26 -2.30 -8.71 -17.76
CA ASP A 26 -1.88 -9.95 -17.11
C ASP A 26 -0.85 -9.71 -15.98
N LEU A 27 -0.53 -8.44 -15.65
CA LEU A 27 0.49 -8.06 -14.65
C LEU A 27 0.31 -8.77 -13.29
N TRP A 28 -0.95 -8.95 -12.87
CA TRP A 28 -1.30 -9.60 -11.60
C TRP A 28 -1.84 -11.03 -11.78
N GLU A 29 -1.78 -11.58 -12.99
CA GLU A 29 -2.20 -12.94 -13.26
C GLU A 29 -1.32 -13.95 -12.49
N GLY A 30 -1.96 -15.00 -11.97
CA GLY A 30 -1.29 -16.05 -11.21
C GLY A 30 -0.93 -15.71 -9.76
N PHE A 31 -1.36 -14.55 -9.24
CA PHE A 31 -1.45 -14.34 -7.80
C PHE A 31 -2.81 -14.83 -7.28
N ASP A 32 -2.81 -15.55 -6.16
CA ASP A 32 -4.03 -15.93 -5.47
C ASP A 32 -4.55 -14.74 -4.65
N TRP A 33 -5.76 -14.28 -4.96
CA TRP A 33 -6.38 -13.14 -4.28
C TRP A 33 -7.41 -13.55 -3.25
N ASP A 34 -7.75 -14.83 -3.08
CA ASP A 34 -8.86 -15.28 -2.22
C ASP A 34 -8.72 -14.81 -0.78
N GLU A 35 -7.53 -14.94 -0.18
CA GLU A 35 -7.29 -14.46 1.18
C GLU A 35 -7.24 -12.93 1.27
N THR A 36 -6.84 -12.26 0.20
CA THR A 36 -6.86 -10.78 0.14
C THR A 36 -8.29 -10.28 0.01
N ASP A 37 -9.13 -10.97 -0.76
CA ASP A 37 -10.54 -10.66 -0.91
C ASP A 37 -11.29 -10.89 0.41
N LYS A 38 -10.85 -11.84 1.25
CA LYS A 38 -11.33 -11.97 2.64
C LYS A 38 -10.95 -10.77 3.53
N ILE A 39 -9.85 -10.08 3.26
CA ILE A 39 -9.55 -8.80 3.92
C ILE A 39 -10.54 -7.73 3.46
N LEU A 40 -10.76 -7.63 2.14
CA LEU A 40 -11.67 -6.67 1.53
C LEU A 40 -13.14 -6.92 1.92
N SER A 41 -13.51 -8.18 2.17
CA SER A 41 -14.82 -8.61 2.67
C SER A 41 -14.99 -8.31 4.17
N GLY A 42 -13.88 -8.18 4.91
CA GLY A 42 -13.82 -7.88 6.33
C GLY A 42 -13.73 -9.13 7.22
N GLU A 43 -13.60 -10.32 6.64
CA GLU A 43 -13.39 -11.58 7.37
C GLU A 43 -12.01 -11.63 8.03
N ILE A 44 -10.97 -11.19 7.30
CA ILE A 44 -9.61 -11.09 7.81
C ILE A 44 -9.31 -9.64 8.17
N LYS A 45 -8.86 -9.40 9.40
CA LYS A 45 -8.41 -8.08 9.82
C LYS A 45 -6.97 -7.84 9.35
N PRO A 46 -6.70 -6.79 8.55
CA PRO A 46 -5.35 -6.56 8.06
C PRO A 46 -4.44 -6.12 9.19
N LYS A 47 -3.19 -6.55 9.09
CA LYS A 47 -2.13 -6.27 10.06
C LYS A 47 -0.81 -6.13 9.33
N THR A 48 -0.24 -4.93 9.38
CA THR A 48 0.92 -4.57 8.55
C THR A 48 2.17 -4.43 9.41
N LEU A 49 3.24 -5.12 9.04
CA LEU A 49 4.56 -4.88 9.62
C LEU A 49 5.27 -3.82 8.78
N ILE A 50 5.73 -2.74 9.40
CA ILE A 50 6.49 -1.69 8.72
C ILE A 50 7.93 -1.75 9.23
N THR A 51 8.90 -1.78 8.33
CA THR A 51 10.33 -1.77 8.67
C THR A 51 11.11 -0.99 7.63
N THR A 52 12.30 -0.54 8.00
CA THR A 52 13.23 0.06 7.04
C THR A 52 14.02 -1.01 6.28
N TYR A 53 14.42 -0.69 5.04
CA TYR A 53 15.38 -1.52 4.31
C TYR A 53 16.80 -1.25 4.81
N LEU A 54 17.62 -2.30 4.91
CA LEU A 54 19.05 -2.18 5.25
C LEU A 54 19.85 -2.16 3.95
N PHE A 55 19.85 -1.04 3.22
CA PHE A 55 20.89 -0.80 2.22
C PHE A 55 22.06 -0.10 2.92
N GLY A 56 23.29 -0.48 2.57
CA GLY A 56 24.50 0.07 3.18
C GLY A 56 24.44 1.60 3.17
N TYR A 57 24.65 2.20 4.34
CA TYR A 57 24.69 3.65 4.52
C TYR A 57 25.71 4.26 3.56
N THR A 58 25.28 4.65 2.37
CA THR A 58 26.10 5.49 1.51
C THR A 58 26.01 6.89 2.10
N ARG A 59 27.13 7.38 2.63
CA ARG A 59 27.25 8.69 3.31
C ARG A 59 26.79 9.90 2.47
N GLN A 60 26.43 9.68 1.21
CA GLN A 60 26.14 10.73 0.25
C GLN A 60 24.69 11.22 0.27
N LYS A 61 23.73 10.47 0.85
CA LYS A 61 22.31 10.90 0.86
C LYS A 61 21.64 10.64 2.22
N PRO A 62 20.85 11.60 2.75
CA PRO A 62 20.13 11.43 3.99
C PRO A 62 19.08 10.32 3.84
N GLN A 63 19.17 9.31 4.69
CA GLN A 63 18.22 8.20 4.69
C GLN A 63 16.94 8.61 5.41
N LYS A 64 15.82 8.67 4.68
CA LYS A 64 14.51 9.04 5.22
C LYS A 64 13.61 7.83 5.52
N GLY A 65 14.14 6.61 5.40
CA GLY A 65 13.37 5.37 5.61
C GLY A 65 12.58 5.35 6.93
N THR A 66 13.16 5.83 8.03
CA THR A 66 12.46 5.90 9.33
C THR A 66 11.31 6.91 9.30
N LEU A 67 11.52 8.09 8.72
CA LEU A 67 10.47 9.11 8.57
C LEU A 67 9.32 8.59 7.71
N ILE A 68 9.63 7.94 6.58
CA ILE A 68 8.63 7.31 5.72
C ILE A 68 7.87 6.24 6.51
N ALA A 69 8.57 5.39 7.28
CA ALA A 69 7.95 4.36 8.10
C ALA A 69 7.00 4.94 9.17
N GLU A 70 7.36 6.05 9.81
CA GLU A 70 6.51 6.75 10.78
C GLU A 70 5.27 7.36 10.13
N GLU A 71 5.41 7.98 8.95
CA GLU A 71 4.28 8.50 8.20
C GLU A 71 3.35 7.36 7.74
N MET A 72 3.89 6.25 7.24
CA MET A 72 3.10 5.07 6.86
C MET A 72 2.42 4.40 8.07
N LEU A 73 3.05 4.41 9.25
CA LEU A 73 2.46 3.94 10.50
C LEU A 73 1.22 4.77 10.88
N SER A 74 1.22 6.08 10.56
CA SER A 74 0.07 6.95 10.79
C SER A 74 -1.09 6.71 9.81
N VAL A 75 -0.78 6.21 8.61
CA VAL A 75 -1.73 5.99 7.52
C VAL A 75 -2.43 4.63 7.65
N PHE A 76 -1.67 3.56 7.84
CA PHE A 76 -2.19 2.19 7.78
C PHE A 76 -2.66 1.71 9.16
N PRO A 77 -3.93 1.33 9.33
CA PRO A 77 -4.40 0.82 10.61
C PRO A 77 -3.80 -0.54 10.98
N ASN A 78 -3.76 -0.84 12.28
CA ASN A 78 -3.19 -2.09 12.83
C ASN A 78 -1.73 -2.35 12.42
N SER A 79 -1.02 -1.32 11.99
CA SER A 79 0.38 -1.42 11.61
C SER A 79 1.29 -1.37 12.84
N LYS A 80 2.47 -1.99 12.72
CA LYS A 80 3.51 -1.92 13.74
C LYS A 80 4.85 -1.66 13.09
N TYR A 81 5.58 -0.70 13.64
CA TYR A 81 6.96 -0.48 13.24
C TYR A 81 7.88 -1.46 13.97
N MET A 82 8.86 -2.01 13.24
CA MET A 82 9.92 -2.85 13.79
C MET A 82 11.28 -2.35 13.30
N ASN A 83 12.17 -2.07 14.24
CA ASN A 83 13.57 -1.85 13.93
C ASN A 83 14.22 -3.16 13.46
N ARG A 84 14.77 -3.13 12.25
CA ARG A 84 15.42 -4.29 11.64
C ARG A 84 16.80 -4.53 12.27
N ARG A 85 17.09 -5.77 12.64
CA ARG A 85 18.42 -6.16 13.14
C ARG A 85 19.45 -6.01 12.01
N ARG A 86 20.64 -5.50 12.33
CA ARG A 86 21.78 -5.46 11.40
C ARG A 86 21.99 -6.87 10.81
N ASN A 87 22.12 -6.95 9.50
CA ASN A 87 22.31 -8.19 8.72
C ASN A 87 21.13 -9.18 8.70
N SER A 88 19.91 -8.77 9.08
CA SER A 88 18.75 -9.66 8.88
C SER A 88 18.33 -9.69 7.42
N GLU A 89 18.31 -10.88 6.83
CA GLU A 89 17.83 -11.10 5.47
C GLU A 89 16.31 -10.92 5.37
N LEU A 90 15.81 -10.64 4.17
CA LEU A 90 14.37 -10.43 3.97
C LEU A 90 13.55 -11.67 4.34
N GLY A 91 14.01 -12.87 3.99
CA GLY A 91 13.34 -14.12 4.35
C GLY A 91 13.16 -14.29 5.86
N GLN A 92 14.12 -13.84 6.69
CA GLN A 92 13.99 -13.88 8.14
C GLN A 92 12.90 -12.93 8.66
N VAL A 93 12.81 -11.73 8.06
CA VAL A 93 11.78 -10.74 8.39
C VAL A 93 10.40 -11.25 8.00
N ILE A 94 10.26 -11.86 6.81
CA ILE A 94 9.01 -12.45 6.35
C ILE A 94 8.58 -13.59 7.28
N LYS A 95 9.48 -14.51 7.64
CA LYS A 95 9.21 -15.60 8.59
C LYS A 95 8.74 -15.08 9.94
N PHE A 96 9.39 -14.04 10.45
CA PHE A 96 8.97 -13.38 11.69
C PHE A 96 7.57 -12.77 11.55
N ALA A 97 7.30 -12.06 10.46
CA ALA A 97 6.02 -11.42 10.20
C ALA A 97 4.89 -12.45 10.12
N LYS A 98 5.08 -13.54 9.35
CA LYS A 98 4.12 -14.64 9.25
C LYS A 98 3.88 -15.30 10.61
N LYS A 99 4.92 -15.59 11.39
CA LYS A 99 4.80 -16.16 12.75
C LYS A 99 3.98 -15.27 13.69
N LYS A 100 4.00 -13.95 13.48
CA LYS A 100 3.23 -12.96 14.27
C LYS A 100 1.85 -12.65 13.67
N GLY A 101 1.45 -13.36 12.61
CA GLY A 101 0.16 -13.21 11.93
C GLY A 101 -0.01 -11.84 11.27
N PHE A 102 1.06 -11.28 10.69
CA PHE A 102 0.94 -10.11 9.82
C PHE A 102 0.46 -10.56 8.43
N THR A 103 -0.44 -9.78 7.84
CA THR A 103 -0.98 -9.99 6.49
C THR A 103 -0.08 -9.35 5.43
N SER A 104 0.61 -8.27 5.80
CA SER A 104 1.40 -7.47 4.86
C SER A 104 2.68 -6.97 5.51
N LEU A 105 3.70 -6.72 4.69
CA LEU A 105 4.99 -6.16 5.06
C LEU A 105 5.27 -4.93 4.20
N ILE A 106 5.65 -3.82 4.81
CA ILE A 106 6.09 -2.60 4.12
C ILE A 106 7.56 -2.37 4.43
N LEU A 107 8.36 -2.21 3.37
CA LEU A 107 9.76 -1.85 3.43
C LEU A 107 9.92 -0.40 2.99
N ALA A 108 10.34 0.47 3.89
CA ALA A 108 10.59 1.89 3.60
C ALA A 108 12.09 2.18 3.49
N HIS A 109 12.52 2.91 2.46
CA HIS A 109 13.91 3.35 2.33
C HIS A 109 14.07 4.52 1.36
N THR A 110 15.26 5.12 1.36
CA THR A 110 15.69 6.04 0.31
C THR A 110 16.73 5.30 -0.54
N ASN A 111 16.48 5.17 -1.84
CA ASN A 111 17.36 4.44 -2.74
C ASN A 111 18.66 5.22 -3.03
N ASN A 112 19.60 4.60 -3.74
CA ASN A 112 20.88 5.23 -4.06
C ASN A 112 20.74 6.46 -4.98
N LEU A 113 19.65 6.54 -5.75
CA LEU A 113 19.29 7.70 -6.57
C LEU A 113 18.72 8.85 -5.73
N GLY A 114 18.44 8.63 -4.44
CA GLY A 114 17.88 9.63 -3.54
C GLY A 114 16.36 9.71 -3.57
N ASN A 115 15.72 8.77 -4.27
CA ASN A 115 14.27 8.68 -4.30
C ASN A 115 13.81 7.93 -3.06
N ASP A 116 12.82 8.49 -2.39
CA ASP A 116 12.11 7.83 -1.30
C ASP A 116 11.23 6.72 -1.91
N GLU A 117 11.30 5.51 -1.37
CA GLU A 117 10.61 4.32 -1.90
C GLU A 117 9.94 3.52 -0.77
N ILE A 118 8.74 3.03 -1.04
CA ILE A 118 8.11 1.95 -0.29
C ILE A 118 7.95 0.72 -1.17
N ARG A 119 8.14 -0.46 -0.58
CA ARG A 119 7.72 -1.73 -1.17
C ARG A 119 6.67 -2.38 -0.27
N ILE A 120 5.52 -2.68 -0.85
CA ILE A 120 4.42 -3.38 -0.18
C ILE A 120 4.50 -4.84 -0.61
N ILE A 121 4.58 -5.74 0.35
CA ILE A 121 4.59 -7.20 0.15
C ILE A 121 3.37 -7.78 0.85
N ASN A 122 2.52 -8.46 0.11
CA ASN A 122 1.43 -9.24 0.63
C ASN A 122 1.96 -10.60 1.09
N LEU A 123 1.87 -10.89 2.39
CA LEU A 123 2.42 -12.11 2.99
C LEU A 123 1.50 -13.32 2.82
N LEU A 124 0.29 -13.12 2.30
CA LEU A 124 -0.70 -14.17 2.05
C LEU A 124 -0.42 -14.86 0.71
N ASN A 125 -0.10 -14.08 -0.33
CA ASN A 125 0.10 -14.59 -1.69
C ASN A 125 1.49 -14.32 -2.30
N GLY A 126 2.36 -13.58 -1.61
CA GLY A 126 3.70 -13.25 -2.11
C GLY A 126 3.75 -12.17 -3.18
N ALA A 127 2.64 -11.48 -3.46
CA ALA A 127 2.62 -10.32 -4.35
C ALA A 127 3.40 -9.15 -3.75
N SER A 128 4.19 -8.45 -4.56
CA SER A 128 4.96 -7.29 -4.13
C SER A 128 4.90 -6.18 -5.18
N ALA A 129 4.77 -4.94 -4.73
CA ALA A 129 4.94 -3.76 -5.57
C ALA A 129 5.87 -2.75 -4.93
N SER A 130 6.75 -2.18 -5.74
CA SER A 130 7.60 -1.05 -5.40
C SER A 130 7.01 0.25 -5.90
N PHE A 131 7.05 1.27 -5.05
CA PHE A 131 6.57 2.61 -5.35
C PHE A 131 7.61 3.62 -4.92
N ILE A 132 7.89 4.59 -5.78
CA ILE A 132 8.63 5.79 -5.40
C ILE A 132 7.65 6.92 -5.04
N PHE A 133 8.03 7.70 -4.04
CA PHE A 133 7.36 8.96 -3.74
C PHE A 133 7.83 10.02 -4.73
N ILE A 134 6.89 10.53 -5.52
CA ILE A 134 7.10 11.75 -6.30
C ILE A 134 7.02 12.97 -5.39
N GLU A 135 6.11 12.91 -4.42
CA GLU A 135 5.95 13.92 -3.39
C GLU A 135 5.57 13.24 -2.08
N LEU A 136 6.15 13.71 -0.97
CA LEU A 136 5.76 13.36 0.39
C LEU A 136 5.80 14.64 1.23
N VAL A 137 4.63 15.07 1.70
CA VAL A 137 4.48 16.13 2.70
C VAL A 137 4.11 15.46 4.02
N PRO A 138 5.04 15.40 4.99
CA PRO A 138 4.79 14.87 6.33
C PRO A 138 3.60 15.54 6.98
N ARG A 139 2.95 14.83 7.89
CA ARG A 139 1.75 15.36 8.57
C ARG A 139 2.03 16.66 9.33
N ILE A 140 3.23 16.80 9.90
CA ILE A 140 3.64 17.97 10.68
C ILE A 140 3.80 19.24 9.84
N ASP A 141 4.08 19.08 8.54
CA ASP A 141 4.32 20.20 7.62
C ASP A 141 3.02 20.70 6.96
N ILE A 142 1.89 20.01 7.18
CA ILE A 142 0.59 20.40 6.63
C ILE A 142 -0.04 21.50 7.51
N PRO A 143 -0.36 22.67 6.93
CA PRO A 143 -0.97 23.76 7.67
C PRO A 143 -2.35 23.36 8.18
N ASN A 144 -2.66 23.72 9.43
CA ASN A 144 -3.94 23.40 10.08
C ASN A 144 -4.27 21.89 10.07
N CYS A 145 -3.26 21.01 10.09
CA CYS A 145 -3.49 19.57 10.08
C CYS A 145 -4.11 19.11 11.40
N ALA A 146 -5.23 18.41 11.28
CA ALA A 146 -5.93 17.85 12.41
C ALA A 146 -5.27 16.59 12.96
N LYS A 147 -5.68 16.19 14.17
CA LYS A 147 -5.43 14.84 14.67
C LYS A 147 -6.40 13.86 14.01
N PRO A 148 -5.91 12.72 13.49
CA PRO A 148 -6.79 11.69 12.95
C PRO A 148 -7.71 11.17 14.06
N PRO A 149 -8.96 10.78 13.73
CA PRO A 149 -9.90 10.29 14.73
C PRO A 149 -9.37 9.09 15.50
N SER A 150 -9.38 9.16 16.83
CA SER A 150 -8.97 8.02 17.65
C SER A 150 -9.99 6.88 17.56
N ARG A 151 -9.50 5.63 17.57
CA ARG A 151 -10.29 4.38 17.65
C ARG A 151 -11.17 4.05 16.44
N ARG A 152 -11.10 4.79 15.34
CA ARG A 152 -11.85 4.52 14.11
C ARG A 152 -10.92 4.41 12.92
N TYR A 153 -11.24 3.48 12.03
CA TYR A 153 -10.53 3.32 10.77
C TYR A 153 -11.06 4.30 9.73
N PRO A 154 -10.18 4.86 8.88
CA PRO A 154 -10.64 5.69 7.78
C PRO A 154 -11.45 4.84 6.80
N ARG A 155 -12.53 5.42 6.29
CA ARG A 155 -13.20 4.87 5.14
C ARG A 155 -12.32 5.11 3.92
N LEU A 156 -12.03 4.06 3.18
CA LEU A 156 -11.26 4.17 1.95
C LEU A 156 -12.18 4.58 0.79
N HIS A 157 -11.75 5.58 0.04
CA HIS A 157 -12.35 5.96 -1.24
C HIS A 157 -11.29 5.76 -2.32
N VAL A 158 -11.57 4.88 -3.28
CA VAL A 158 -10.62 4.50 -4.33
C VAL A 158 -11.23 4.87 -5.68
N ARG A 159 -10.50 5.60 -6.51
CA ARG A 159 -10.96 6.13 -7.80
C ARG A 159 -9.86 6.08 -8.86
N GLY A 160 -10.23 5.90 -10.14
CA GLY A 160 -9.33 6.01 -11.29
C GLY A 160 -8.48 4.78 -11.56
N PHE A 161 -8.75 3.67 -10.87
CA PHE A 161 -8.13 2.38 -11.12
C PHE A 161 -9.03 1.57 -12.06
N ASP A 162 -8.98 1.93 -13.34
CA ASP A 162 -9.91 1.41 -14.35
C ASP A 162 -9.31 0.24 -15.17
N SER A 163 -7.99 0.16 -15.32
CA SER A 163 -7.32 -0.95 -16.02
C SER A 163 -7.13 -2.17 -15.09
N PRO A 164 -7.16 -3.41 -15.61
CA PRO A 164 -6.85 -4.63 -14.84
C PRO A 164 -5.55 -4.55 -14.03
N ALA A 165 -4.48 -4.03 -14.64
CA ALA A 165 -3.19 -3.81 -13.99
C ALA A 165 -3.29 -2.84 -12.79
N SER A 166 -4.03 -1.74 -12.97
CA SER A 166 -4.26 -0.76 -11.91
C SER A 166 -5.17 -1.32 -10.80
N VAL A 167 -6.16 -2.16 -11.15
CA VAL A 167 -7.05 -2.81 -10.18
C VAL A 167 -6.28 -3.73 -9.25
N GLY A 168 -5.31 -4.52 -9.73
CA GLY A 168 -4.47 -5.33 -8.86
C GLY A 168 -3.61 -4.49 -7.90
N THR A 169 -3.08 -3.36 -8.39
CA THR A 169 -2.37 -2.38 -7.56
C THR A 169 -3.28 -1.78 -6.48
N ALA A 170 -4.51 -1.42 -6.85
CA ALA A 170 -5.52 -0.94 -5.91
C ALA A 170 -5.85 -1.99 -4.85
N ARG A 171 -6.08 -3.25 -5.24
CA ARG A 171 -6.35 -4.36 -4.31
C ARG A 171 -5.23 -4.52 -3.28
N MET A 172 -3.98 -4.46 -3.73
CA MET A 172 -2.80 -4.48 -2.86
C MET A 172 -2.83 -3.36 -1.82
N ILE A 173 -3.07 -2.11 -2.22
CA ILE A 173 -3.12 -0.97 -1.28
C ILE A 173 -4.35 -1.06 -0.37
N GLN A 174 -5.51 -1.43 -0.92
CA GLN A 174 -6.77 -1.61 -0.19
C GLN A 174 -6.65 -2.67 0.91
N SER A 175 -5.90 -3.74 0.67
CA SER A 175 -5.65 -4.82 1.65
C SER A 175 -4.94 -4.34 2.93
N LEU A 176 -4.34 -3.15 2.92
CA LEU A 176 -3.73 -2.54 4.11
C LEU A 176 -4.76 -1.86 5.03
N PHE A 177 -5.99 -1.68 4.56
CA PHE A 177 -7.06 -1.01 5.29
C PHE A 177 -8.16 -2.00 5.71
N PRO A 178 -8.62 -1.96 6.96
CA PRO A 178 -9.75 -2.78 7.39
C PRO A 178 -11.03 -2.29 6.72
N LYS A 179 -11.92 -3.23 6.36
CA LYS A 179 -13.26 -2.87 5.88
C LYS A 179 -14.03 -2.09 6.93
N VAL A 180 -14.55 -0.93 6.52
CA VAL A 180 -15.43 -0.11 7.35
C VAL A 180 -16.87 -0.32 6.87
N PRO A 181 -17.75 -0.94 7.68
CA PRO A 181 -19.15 -1.14 7.31
C PRO A 181 -19.87 0.20 7.06
N HIS A 182 -20.82 0.20 6.12
CA HIS A 182 -21.76 1.31 5.99
C HIS A 182 -22.69 1.31 7.20
N SER A 183 -22.35 2.07 8.24
CA SER A 183 -23.30 2.32 9.32
C SER A 183 -24.35 3.33 8.85
N ARG A 184 -25.63 2.95 8.91
CA ARG A 184 -26.75 3.87 8.65
C ARG A 184 -26.79 5.06 9.63
N ARG A 185 -26.17 4.93 10.81
CA ARG A 185 -26.12 6.02 11.79
C ARG A 185 -24.94 6.97 11.49
N PRO A 186 -25.17 8.29 11.46
CA PRO A 186 -24.09 9.25 11.33
C PRO A 186 -23.22 9.20 12.59
N SER A 187 -22.04 8.59 12.48
CA SER A 187 -21.08 8.66 13.58
C SER A 187 -20.35 9.99 13.54
N ARG A 188 -20.25 10.65 14.71
CA ARG A 188 -19.66 11.99 14.89
C ARG A 188 -18.20 12.13 14.44
N LEU A 189 -17.48 11.01 14.32
CA LEU A 189 -16.08 10.98 13.90
C LEU A 189 -15.94 10.07 12.68
N ARG A 190 -15.93 10.68 11.49
CA ARG A 190 -15.62 9.99 10.23
C ARG A 190 -14.33 10.57 9.66
N SER A 191 -13.48 9.71 9.13
CA SER A 191 -12.38 10.13 8.27
C SER A 191 -12.41 9.35 6.98
N ILE A 192 -11.96 9.98 5.90
CA ILE A 192 -11.89 9.40 4.57
C ILE A 192 -10.44 9.44 4.12
N ALA A 193 -9.90 8.28 3.76
CA ALA A 193 -8.64 8.15 3.07
C ALA A 193 -8.96 8.05 1.57
N TRP A 194 -8.46 9.00 0.80
CA TRP A 194 -8.63 9.09 -0.64
C TRP A 194 -7.41 8.47 -1.31
N LEU A 195 -7.66 7.55 -2.24
CA LEU A 195 -6.69 6.96 -3.14
C LEU A 195 -7.20 7.18 -4.56
N GLU A 196 -6.57 8.10 -5.27
CA GLU A 196 -6.96 8.42 -6.63
C GLU A 196 -5.80 8.13 -7.57
N GLN A 197 -6.02 7.27 -8.55
CA GLN A 197 -5.08 7.07 -9.64
C GLN A 197 -5.38 8.06 -10.75
N GLN A 198 -4.35 8.79 -11.19
CA GLN A 198 -4.39 9.62 -12.39
C GLN A 198 -3.13 9.35 -13.21
N ARG A 199 -3.30 8.90 -14.45
CA ARG A 199 -2.20 8.38 -15.28
C ARG A 199 -1.44 7.30 -14.52
N ASN A 200 -0.15 7.51 -14.26
CA ASN A 200 0.75 6.57 -13.58
C ASN A 200 1.02 6.95 -12.11
N HIS A 201 0.20 7.83 -11.53
CA HIS A 201 0.40 8.37 -10.19
C HIS A 201 -0.79 8.11 -9.27
N VAL A 202 -0.52 7.53 -8.10
CA VAL A 202 -1.48 7.32 -7.02
C VAL A 202 -1.38 8.47 -6.03
N PHE A 203 -2.42 9.29 -5.94
CA PHE A 203 -2.53 10.37 -4.98
C PHE A 203 -3.22 9.89 -3.71
N PHE A 204 -2.58 10.16 -2.57
CA PHE A 204 -3.15 9.90 -1.26
C PHE A 204 -3.45 11.18 -0.50
N ARG A 205 -4.65 11.28 0.07
CA ARG A 205 -5.04 12.35 1.01
C ARG A 205 -5.92 11.77 2.12
N HIS A 206 -5.78 12.26 3.35
CA HIS A 206 -6.59 11.78 4.49
C HIS A 206 -7.30 12.95 5.17
N HIS A 207 -8.63 12.93 5.11
CA HIS A 207 -9.48 13.98 5.66
C HIS A 207 -10.32 13.48 6.83
N ARG A 208 -10.48 14.28 7.87
CA ARG A 208 -11.52 14.14 8.87
C ARG A 208 -12.74 14.98 8.47
N LEU A 209 -13.92 14.41 8.68
CA LEU A 209 -15.19 15.11 8.55
C LEU A 209 -15.67 15.46 9.96
N CYS A 210 -15.75 16.76 10.27
CA CYS A 210 -16.45 17.22 11.46
C CYS A 210 -17.93 17.34 11.10
N SER A 211 -18.79 16.60 11.80
CA SER A 211 -20.24 16.80 11.68
C SER A 211 -20.63 18.00 12.54
N GLU A 212 -21.63 18.77 12.09
CA GLU A 212 -22.19 19.89 12.85
C GLU A 212 -22.58 19.47 14.27
N GLU A 213 -22.19 20.28 15.24
CA GLU A 213 -22.69 20.22 16.60
C GLU A 213 -24.09 20.86 16.63
N VAL A 214 -25.08 20.13 17.16
CA VAL A 214 -26.31 20.73 17.68
C VAL A 214 -26.18 20.65 19.20
N ILE A 215 -25.63 21.70 19.80
CA ILE A 215 -25.62 21.88 21.25
C ILE A 215 -26.71 22.91 21.57
N GLY A 216 -27.74 22.52 22.33
CA GLY A 216 -28.74 23.47 22.83
C GLY A 216 -29.77 24.00 21.82
N GLY A 217 -29.91 23.40 20.64
CA GLY A 217 -30.90 23.84 19.63
C GLY A 217 -30.41 24.97 18.72
N GLU A 218 -29.25 25.55 19.00
CA GLU A 218 -28.55 26.44 18.06
C GLU A 218 -27.58 25.63 17.21
N ARG A 219 -27.71 25.77 15.88
CA ARG A 219 -26.76 25.22 14.92
C ARG A 219 -25.49 26.08 15.00
N SER A 220 -24.53 25.67 15.82
CA SER A 220 -23.19 26.25 15.72
C SER A 220 -22.64 25.94 14.33
N SER A 221 -22.25 26.97 13.58
CA SER A 221 -21.65 26.89 12.25
C SER A 221 -20.23 26.29 12.34
N VAL A 222 -20.13 25.05 12.78
CA VAL A 222 -18.88 24.29 12.71
C VAL A 222 -18.62 24.03 11.24
N SER A 223 -17.50 24.54 10.74
CA SER A 223 -17.03 24.35 9.36
C SER A 223 -17.32 22.92 8.88
N THR A 224 -18.23 22.81 7.91
CA THR A 224 -18.59 21.56 7.24
C THR A 224 -17.48 21.08 6.30
N GLN A 225 -16.39 21.85 6.18
CA GLN A 225 -15.31 21.53 5.25
C GLN A 225 -14.45 20.39 5.80
N PRO A 226 -14.12 19.38 4.98
CA PRO A 226 -13.18 18.34 5.34
C PRO A 226 -11.84 18.96 5.73
N GLN A 227 -11.27 18.53 6.85
CA GLN A 227 -9.96 18.98 7.30
C GLN A 227 -8.95 17.85 7.15
N GLU A 228 -7.78 18.14 6.62
CA GLU A 228 -6.71 17.14 6.49
C GLU A 228 -6.20 16.67 7.85
N CYS A 229 -5.87 15.39 7.96
CA CYS A 229 -5.47 14.76 9.22
C CYS A 229 -4.37 13.69 9.08
N GLY A 230 -3.81 13.52 7.89
CA GLY A 230 -2.69 12.61 7.59
C GLY A 230 -1.76 13.21 6.54
N PRO A 231 -0.63 12.56 6.22
CA PRO A 231 0.32 13.04 5.23
C PRO A 231 -0.28 13.15 3.84
N ARG A 232 0.34 13.98 3.00
CA ARG A 232 0.06 14.02 1.55
C ARG A 232 1.19 13.31 0.85
N PHE A 233 0.86 12.40 -0.05
CA PHE A 233 1.88 11.84 -0.92
C PHE A 233 1.32 11.42 -2.26
N THR A 234 2.25 11.31 -3.21
CA THR A 234 2.01 10.86 -4.57
C THR A 234 2.99 9.74 -4.87
N LEU A 235 2.47 8.56 -5.20
CA LEU A 235 3.26 7.37 -5.50
C LEU A 235 3.27 7.12 -7.01
N LYS A 236 4.42 6.71 -7.54
CA LYS A 236 4.53 6.11 -8.87
C LYS A 236 4.89 4.64 -8.72
N LEU A 237 4.11 3.74 -9.33
CA LEU A 237 4.41 2.31 -9.36
C LEU A 237 5.66 2.10 -10.22
N MET A 238 6.65 1.39 -9.69
CA MET A 238 7.93 1.15 -10.35
C MET A 238 8.13 -0.30 -10.76
N GLY A 239 7.52 -1.22 -10.05
CA GLY A 239 7.69 -2.63 -10.34
C GLY A 239 6.74 -3.51 -9.56
N VAL A 240 6.47 -4.67 -10.13
CA VAL A 240 5.74 -5.77 -9.49
C VAL A 240 6.65 -6.98 -9.47
N ASP A 241 6.77 -7.60 -8.31
CA ASP A 241 7.60 -8.77 -8.05
C ASP A 241 6.75 -9.90 -7.45
N ARG A 242 7.17 -11.15 -7.70
CA ARG A 242 6.76 -12.30 -6.89
C ARG A 242 7.82 -12.58 -5.84
N VAL A 243 7.44 -12.57 -4.57
CA VAL A 243 8.33 -12.85 -3.44
C VAL A 243 8.10 -14.28 -2.96
N SER A 244 9.16 -15.07 -2.91
CA SER A 244 9.15 -16.34 -2.19
C SER A 244 9.06 -16.07 -0.70
N LEU A 245 7.98 -16.52 -0.06
CA LEU A 245 7.75 -16.27 1.37
C LEU A 245 8.71 -17.06 2.29
N ASP A 246 9.40 -18.07 1.75
CA ASP A 246 10.33 -18.91 2.51
C ASP A 246 11.77 -18.41 2.46
N THR A 247 12.20 -17.89 1.31
CA THR A 247 13.57 -17.40 1.10
C THR A 247 13.67 -15.88 1.11
N GLY A 248 12.58 -15.18 0.78
CA GLY A 248 12.57 -13.75 0.52
C GLY A 248 13.12 -13.36 -0.86
N ASN A 249 13.41 -14.34 -1.72
CA ASN A 249 13.85 -14.08 -3.09
C ASN A 249 12.73 -13.43 -3.89
N MET A 250 13.06 -12.39 -4.67
CA MET A 250 12.13 -11.69 -5.53
C MET A 250 12.37 -12.07 -6.99
N LYS A 251 11.30 -12.36 -7.72
CA LYS A 251 11.31 -12.50 -9.18
C LYS A 251 10.50 -11.35 -9.77
N LEU A 252 11.16 -10.50 -10.55
CA LEU A 252 10.52 -9.40 -11.25
C LEU A 252 9.45 -9.94 -12.22
N ILE A 253 8.26 -9.36 -12.14
CA ILE A 253 7.15 -9.63 -13.06
C ILE A 253 7.04 -8.50 -14.06
N GLY A 254 7.03 -7.24 -13.63
CA GLY A 254 6.92 -6.08 -14.52
C GLY A 254 7.62 -4.87 -13.92
N ALA A 255 8.12 -3.97 -14.75
CA ALA A 255 8.81 -2.77 -14.31
C ALA A 255 8.33 -1.55 -15.11
N ALA A 256 8.40 -0.37 -14.50
CA ALA A 256 8.25 0.88 -15.22
C ALA A 256 9.45 1.07 -16.16
N ASP A 257 9.20 1.57 -17.37
CA ASP A 257 10.29 1.95 -18.26
C ASP A 257 11.13 3.08 -17.63
N PRO A 258 12.47 2.97 -17.64
CA PRO A 258 13.35 3.97 -17.04
C PRO A 258 13.36 5.31 -17.81
N ASP A 259 13.00 5.31 -19.10
CA ASP A 259 13.24 6.44 -20.02
C ASP A 259 11.98 7.12 -20.58
N GLY A 260 10.75 6.80 -20.13
CA GLY A 260 9.55 7.25 -20.85
C GLY A 260 8.32 7.66 -20.05
N GLY A 261 7.84 8.88 -20.32
CA GLY A 261 6.41 9.23 -20.44
C GLY A 261 5.71 9.87 -19.25
#